data_AF-A0A0R1LP16-F1
#
_entry.id   AF-A0A0R1LP16-F1
#
_cell.length_a   1.000
_cell.length_b   1.000
_cell.length_c   1.000
_cell.angle_alpha   90.00
_cell.angle_beta   90.00
_cell.angle_gamma   90.00
#
_symmetry.space_group_name_H-M   'P 1'
#
loop_
_entity.id
_entity.type
_entity.pdbx_description
1 polymer ?
#
loop_
_entity_poly.entity_id
_entity_poly.type
_entity_poly.pdbx_seq_one_letter_code
_entity_poly.pdbx_strand_id
1 'polypeptide(L)'
;MLLDHDSKMMNIIAAQITKVFYPFVLAKTETGEYLHINLSDTERDDPLFWDELRSILQAKLWVPVGRKYHQLLDDGWLVADPQPELAFEM
;
A
#
# COMPACT_ATOMS: atom_id res chain seq x y z
N MET A 1 -4.29 -16.91 21.09
CA MET A 1 -4.30 -16.89 19.61
C MET A 1 -5.66 -16.36 19.21
N LEU A 2 -5.71 -15.16 18.65
CA LEU A 2 -6.92 -14.57 18.10
C LEU A 2 -6.55 -14.10 16.69
N LEU A 3 -6.95 -14.88 15.69
CA LEU A 3 -6.83 -14.54 14.28
C LEU A 3 -8.24 -14.54 13.70
N ASP A 4 -9.13 -13.76 14.31
CA ASP A 4 -10.42 -13.48 13.68
C ASP A 4 -10.20 -12.38 12.64
N HIS A 5 -10.32 -12.84 11.40
CA HIS A 5 -10.06 -12.11 10.18
C HIS A 5 -11.06 -10.95 10.05
N ASP A 6 -10.56 -9.74 10.30
CA ASP A 6 -11.22 -8.53 9.85
C ASP A 6 -11.26 -8.55 8.31
N SER A 7 -12.46 -8.72 7.76
CA SER A 7 -12.67 -8.94 6.32
C SER A 7 -12.28 -7.74 5.45
N LYS A 8 -11.94 -6.59 6.06
CA LYS A 8 -11.33 -5.44 5.39
C LYS A 8 -9.83 -5.65 5.07
N MET A 9 -9.13 -6.54 5.78
CA MET A 9 -7.72 -6.87 5.51
C MET A 9 -7.52 -7.71 4.24
N MET A 10 -8.59 -8.21 3.59
CA MET A 10 -8.45 -9.09 2.41
C MET A 10 -7.97 -8.38 1.13
N ASN A 11 -7.96 -7.04 1.11
CA ASN A 11 -7.70 -6.27 -0.10
C ASN A 11 -6.35 -5.53 -0.11
N ILE A 12 -5.43 -5.88 0.79
CA ILE A 12 -4.07 -5.32 0.84
C ILE A 12 -3.07 -6.45 0.55
N ILE A 13 -2.05 -6.14 -0.26
CA ILE A 13 -0.94 -7.05 -0.55
C ILE A 13 0.38 -6.33 -0.29
N ALA A 14 1.39 -7.08 0.16
CA ALA A 14 2.74 -6.55 0.22
C ALA A 14 3.38 -6.60 -1.19
N ALA A 15 3.98 -5.49 -1.61
CA ALA A 15 4.76 -5.43 -2.83
C ALA A 15 6.03 -4.60 -2.62
N GLN A 16 7.11 -4.97 -3.28
CA GLN A 16 8.36 -4.22 -3.27
C GLN A 16 8.43 -3.34 -4.51
N ILE A 17 8.70 -2.04 -4.34
CA ILE A 17 8.98 -1.17 -5.48
C ILE A 17 10.29 -1.60 -6.11
N THR A 18 10.26 -1.89 -7.42
CA THR A 18 11.42 -2.39 -8.18
C THR A 18 11.93 -1.37 -9.19
N LYS A 19 11.08 -0.45 -9.67
CA LYS A 19 11.45 0.65 -10.55
C LYS A 19 10.55 1.86 -10.34
N VAL A 20 11.15 3.05 -10.41
CA VAL A 20 10.48 4.35 -10.36
C VAL A 20 10.98 5.17 -11.54
N PHE A 21 10.11 5.47 -12.51
CA PHE A 21 10.45 6.26 -13.69
C PHE A 21 9.19 6.96 -14.22
N TYR A 22 9.22 8.27 -14.39
CA TYR A 22 8.00 9.02 -14.74
C TYR A 22 7.36 8.51 -16.07
N PRO A 23 6.03 8.33 -16.15
CA PRO A 23 5.01 8.47 -15.08
C PRO A 23 4.65 7.14 -14.37
N PHE A 24 5.52 6.13 -14.42
CA PHE A 24 5.26 4.77 -13.96
C PHE A 24 6.06 4.35 -12.72
N VAL A 25 5.43 3.51 -11.91
CA VAL A 25 6.05 2.85 -10.77
C VAL A 25 5.73 1.36 -10.86
N LEU A 26 6.77 0.53 -10.82
CA LEU A 26 6.63 -0.92 -10.93
C LEU A 26 6.93 -1.56 -9.57
N ALA A 27 6.01 -2.39 -9.09
CA ALA A 27 6.18 -3.17 -7.89
C ALA A 27 6.12 -4.67 -8.19
N LYS A 28 6.75 -5.47 -7.33
CA LYS A 28 6.74 -6.93 -7.38
C LYS A 28 6.11 -7.46 -6.10
N THR A 29 5.10 -8.29 -6.23
CA THR A 29 4.41 -8.93 -5.10
C THR A 29 5.26 -10.04 -4.49
N GLU A 30 4.83 -10.54 -3.33
CA GLU A 30 5.44 -11.71 -2.68
C GLU A 30 5.35 -12.99 -3.56
N THR A 31 4.30 -13.10 -4.37
CA THR A 31 4.13 -14.19 -5.35
C THR A 31 5.03 -14.05 -6.58
N GLY A 32 5.73 -12.92 -6.70
CA GLY A 32 6.64 -12.61 -7.80
C GLY A 32 5.98 -11.98 -9.03
N GLU A 33 4.69 -11.69 -8.95
CA GLU A 33 3.95 -10.97 -9.99
C GLU A 33 4.35 -9.49 -10.01
N TYR A 34 4.41 -8.90 -11.19
CA TYR A 34 4.65 -7.48 -11.34
C TYR A 34 3.34 -6.73 -11.53
N LEU A 35 3.21 -5.61 -10.83
CA LEU A 35 2.07 -4.71 -10.96
C LEU A 35 2.54 -3.27 -11.12
N HIS A 36 1.75 -2.50 -11.86
CA HIS A 36 1.92 -1.05 -11.96
C HIS A 36 1.18 -0.42 -10.78
N ILE A 37 1.85 0.49 -10.09
CA ILE A 37 1.17 1.32 -9.09
C ILE A 37 0.40 2.40 -9.84
N ASN A 38 -0.90 2.48 -9.56
CA ASN A 38 -1.75 3.52 -10.11
C ASN A 38 -1.55 4.80 -9.30
N LEU A 39 -1.26 5.90 -10.00
CA LEU A 39 -1.05 7.23 -9.44
C LEU A 39 -2.14 8.17 -9.92
N SER A 40 -2.74 8.90 -8.99
CA SER A 40 -3.60 10.06 -9.27
C SER A 40 -2.81 11.18 -9.96
N ASP A 41 -3.52 12.13 -10.58
CA ASP A 41 -2.88 13.29 -11.20
C ASP A 41 -2.14 14.15 -10.16
N THR A 42 -2.69 14.27 -8.95
CA THR A 42 -2.06 14.97 -7.82
C THR A 42 -0.74 14.34 -7.40
N GLU A 43 -0.67 13.01 -7.27
CA GLU A 43 0.58 12.31 -6.94
C GLU A 43 1.59 12.39 -8.09
N ARG A 44 1.12 12.36 -9.33
CA ARG A 44 2.00 12.45 -10.51
C ARG A 44 2.72 13.80 -10.58
N ASP A 45 2.04 14.87 -10.16
CA ASP A 45 2.56 16.22 -10.19
C ASP A 45 3.28 16.63 -8.88
N ASP A 46 3.31 15.77 -7.86
CA ASP A 46 3.96 16.02 -6.57
C ASP A 46 5.43 15.53 -6.56
N PRO A 47 6.42 16.44 -6.57
CA PRO A 47 7.84 16.05 -6.55
C PRO A 47 8.25 15.32 -5.27
N LEU A 48 7.65 15.67 -4.13
CA LEU A 48 7.99 15.05 -2.84
C LEU A 48 7.54 13.59 -2.84
N PHE A 49 6.36 13.30 -3.38
CA PHE A 49 5.88 11.94 -3.56
C PHE A 49 6.87 11.09 -4.38
N TRP A 50 7.41 11.63 -5.48
CA TRP A 50 8.43 10.93 -6.27
C TRP A 50 9.74 10.68 -5.52
N ASP A 51 10.16 11.61 -4.66
CA ASP A 51 11.35 11.45 -3.83
C ASP A 51 11.16 10.39 -2.74
N GLU A 52 9.96 10.30 -2.16
CA GLU A 52 9.60 9.22 -1.24
C GLU A 52 9.62 7.85 -1.94
N LEU A 53 9.04 7.74 -3.14
CA LEU A 53 9.11 6.49 -3.94
C LEU A 53 10.54 6.06 -4.23
N ARG A 54 11.44 7.01 -4.56
CA ARG A 54 12.86 6.74 -4.77
C ARG A 54 13.54 6.28 -3.48
N SER A 55 13.19 6.88 -2.35
CA SER A 55 13.73 6.52 -1.04
C SER A 55 13.30 5.10 -0.63
N ILE A 56 12.03 4.76 -0.82
CA ILE A 56 11.48 3.40 -0.63
C ILE A 56 12.21 2.39 -1.52
N LEU A 57 12.40 2.70 -2.80
CA LEU A 57 13.12 1.85 -3.75
C LEU A 57 14.58 1.62 -3.30
N GLN A 58 15.28 2.67 -2.90
CA GLN A 58 16.68 2.56 -2.44
C GLN A 58 16.80 1.72 -1.17
N ALA A 59 15.84 1.87 -0.24
CA ALA A 59 15.76 1.10 0.98
C ALA A 59 15.27 -0.35 0.75
N LYS A 60 14.80 -0.69 -0.47
CA LYS A 60 14.23 -1.99 -0.85
C LYS A 60 13.10 -2.42 0.08
N LEU A 61 12.32 -1.46 0.55
CA LEU A 61 11.21 -1.73 1.46
C LEU A 61 10.07 -2.40 0.71
N TRP A 62 9.41 -3.31 1.42
CA TRP A 62 8.08 -3.76 1.05
C TRP A 62 7.09 -2.66 1.42
N VAL A 63 6.01 -2.50 0.68
CA VAL A 63 4.96 -1.53 0.98
C VAL A 63 3.58 -2.18 0.81
N PRO A 64 2.58 -1.80 1.62
CA PRO A 64 1.22 -2.26 1.43
C PRO A 64 0.60 -1.58 0.20
N VAL A 65 0.00 -2.39 -0.67
CA VAL A 65 -0.66 -1.95 -1.90
C VAL A 65 -2.09 -2.49 -1.92
N GLY A 66 -3.05 -1.66 -2.30
CA GLY A 66 -4.42 -2.09 -2.49
C GLY A 66 -4.55 -3.06 -3.67
N ARG A 67 -5.07 -4.27 -3.44
CA ARG A 67 -5.22 -5.32 -4.47
C ARG A 67 -6.17 -4.90 -5.60
N LYS A 68 -7.20 -4.11 -5.32
CA LYS A 68 -8.23 -3.72 -6.31
C LYS A 68 -7.79 -2.57 -7.22
N TYR A 69 -7.14 -1.56 -6.64
CA TYR A 69 -6.81 -0.32 -7.36
C TYR A 69 -5.30 -0.17 -7.59
N HIS A 70 -4.47 -1.11 -7.11
CA HIS A 70 -3.01 -1.07 -7.19
C HIS A 70 -2.42 0.28 -6.75
N GLN A 71 -3.05 0.92 -5.77
CA GLN A 71 -2.62 2.19 -5.21
C GLN A 71 -1.85 1.95 -3.92
N LEU A 72 -0.92 2.85 -3.59
CA LEU A 72 -0.37 2.93 -2.24
C LEU A 72 -1.48 3.38 -1.29
N LEU A 73 -1.39 2.96 -0.03
CA LEU A 73 -2.37 3.36 0.99
C LEU A 73 -2.04 4.77 1.49
N ASP A 74 -3.04 5.65 1.58
CA ASP A 74 -2.89 7.04 2.04
C ASP A 74 -2.45 7.12 3.51
N ASP A 75 -2.90 6.18 4.34
CA ASP A 75 -2.49 5.98 5.73
C ASP A 75 -1.23 5.11 5.85
N GLY A 76 -0.62 4.77 4.72
CA GLY A 76 0.64 4.05 4.61
C GLY A 76 0.60 2.69 5.32
N TRP A 77 1.35 2.60 6.40
CA TRP A 77 1.54 1.39 7.22
C TRP A 77 0.51 1.23 8.34
N LEU A 78 -0.34 2.25 8.54
CA LEU A 78 -1.32 2.25 9.60
C LEU A 78 -2.49 1.37 9.16
N VAL A 79 -2.59 0.19 9.73
CA VAL A 79 -3.84 -0.55 9.73
C VAL A 79 -4.76 0.21 10.68
N ALA A 80 -5.89 0.71 10.19
CA ALA A 80 -6.91 1.28 11.07
C ALA A 80 -7.17 0.29 12.22
N ASP A 81 -6.95 0.74 13.45
CA ASP A 81 -7.18 -0.06 14.65
C ASP A 81 -8.61 -0.63 14.55
N PRO A 82 -8.81 -1.97 14.58
CA PRO A 82 -10.15 -2.53 14.47
C PRO A 82 -11.00 -1.90 15.57
N GLN A 83 -11.98 -1.09 15.16
CA GLN A 83 -12.93 -0.45 16.07
C GLN A 83 -13.52 -1.56 16.95
N PRO A 84 -13.39 -1.50 18.29
CA PRO A 84 -14.06 -2.45 19.15
C PRO A 84 -15.56 -2.30 18.91
N GLU A 85 -16.19 -3.36 18.40
CA GLU A 85 -17.63 -3.42 18.21
C GLU A 85 -18.30 -3.11 19.55
N LEU A 86 -19.01 -1.97 19.58
CA LEU A 86 -20.17 -1.71 20.42
C LEU A 86 -20.04 -2.19 21.88
N ALA A 87 -19.30 -1.41 22.66
CA ALA A 87 -19.51 -1.32 24.10
C ALA A 87 -20.91 -0.76 24.40
N PHE A 88 -21.98 -1.55 24.22
CA PHE A 88 -23.30 -1.29 24.78
C PHE A 88 -24.11 -2.60 24.86
N GLU A 89 -23.79 -3.45 25.83
CA GLU A 89 -24.84 -4.15 26.57
C GLU A 89 -25.02 -3.41 27.90
N MET A 90 -26.16 -2.71 28.02
CA MET A 90 -26.76 -2.32 29.30
C MET A 90 -27.97 -3.21 29.53
#